data_AF-A0A239R7S7-F1
#
_entry.id   AF-A0A239R7S7-F1
#
_cell.length_a   1.000
_cell.length_b   1.000
_cell.length_c   1.000
_cell.angle_alpha   90.00
_cell.angle_beta   90.00
_cell.angle_gamma   90.00
#
_symmetry.space_group_name_H-M   'P 1'
#
loop_
_entity.id
_entity.type
_entity.pdbx_description
1 polymer ?
#
loop_
_entity_poly.entity_id
_entity_poly.type
_entity_poly.pdbx_seq_one_letter_code
_entity_poly.pdbx_strand_id
1 'polypeptide(L)' 'MRTFDIILPENISLASKDRLAEMYNDAVQEIWYLSKENSRLREENEMLWKAYDELSDQIYG' A
#
# COMPACT_ATOMS: atom_id res chain seq x y z
N MET A 1 -6.65 14.41 1.84
CA MET A 1 -6.83 13.04 1.31
C MET A 1 -6.89 13.15 -0.21
N ARG A 2 -5.93 12.59 -0.95
CA ARG A 2 -6.01 12.59 -2.43
C ARG A 2 -7.05 11.54 -2.83
N THR A 3 -7.93 11.90 -3.75
CA THR A 3 -8.98 11.03 -4.30
C THR A 3 -8.47 10.52 -5.63
N PHE A 4 -8.47 9.20 -5.83
CA PHE A 4 -7.96 8.57 -7.05
C PHE A 4 -9.08 7.76 -7.69
N ASP A 5 -9.25 7.92 -9.00
CA ASP A 5 -10.28 7.23 -9.76
C ASP A 5 -9.75 5.88 -10.24
N ILE A 6 -10.38 4.79 -9.78
CA ILE A 6 -10.09 3.44 -10.26
C ILE A 6 -10.58 3.32 -11.70
N ILE A 7 -9.74 2.75 -12.58
CA ILE A 7 -10.17 2.39 -13.94
C ILE A 7 -11.08 1.17 -13.85
N LEU A 8 -12.39 1.39 -14.03
CA LEU A 8 -13.37 0.32 -14.21
C LEU A 8 -13.56 0.01 -15.69
N PRO A 9 -13.77 -1.26 -16.09
CA PRO A 9 -13.96 -1.65 -17.48
C PRO A 9 -15.03 -0.85 -18.22
N GLU A 10 -16.15 -0.54 -17.54
CA GLU A 10 -17.24 0.29 -18.08
C GLU A 10 -16.82 1.74 -18.42
N ASN A 11 -15.77 2.26 -17.80
CA ASN A 11 -15.30 3.63 -18.01
C ASN A 11 -14.23 3.73 -19.09
N ILE A 12 -13.65 2.60 -19.52
CA ILE A 12 -12.58 2.55 -20.51
C ILE A 12 -13.07 3.00 -21.89
N SER A 13 -14.29 2.59 -22.28
CA SER A 13 -14.87 2.97 -23.58
C SER A 13 -15.32 4.43 -23.66
N LEU A 14 -15.42 5.11 -22.51
CA LEU A 14 -15.88 6.51 -22.42
C LEU A 14 -14.74 7.52 -22.23
N ALA A 15 -13.54 7.04 -21.86
CA ALA A 15 -12.38 7.87 -21.62
C ALA A 15 -11.52 8.01 -22.89
N SER A 16 -10.95 9.20 -23.12
CA SER A 16 -9.90 9.38 -24.13
C SER A 16 -8.65 8.59 -23.75
N LYS A 17 -7.81 8.27 -24.75
CA LYS A 17 -6.53 7.57 -24.51
C LYS A 17 -5.65 8.31 -23.50
N ASP A 18 -5.61 9.64 -23.57
CA ASP A 18 -4.80 10.46 -22.65
C ASP A 18 -5.33 10.36 -21.21
N ARG A 19 -6.65 10.38 -21.02
CA ARG A 19 -7.27 10.22 -19.69
C ARG A 19 -7.01 8.83 -19.11
N LEU A 20 -7.04 7.78 -19.93
CA LEU A 20 -6.68 6.43 -19.49
C LEU A 20 -5.21 6.32 -19.08
N ALA A 21 -4.32 7.01 -19.79
CA ALA A 21 -2.90 7.05 -19.43
C ALA A 21 -2.67 7.77 -18.09
N GLU A 22 -3.38 8.88 -17.84
CA GLU A 22 -3.36 9.59 -16.54
C GLU A 22 -3.86 8.70 -15.41
N MET A 23 -5.05 8.10 -15.55
CA MET A 23 -5.61 7.21 -14.54
C MET A 23 -4.71 5.99 -14.26
N TYR A 24 -4.04 5.46 -15.29
CA TYR A 24 -3.11 4.35 -15.13
C TYR A 24 -1.87 4.78 -14.33
N ASN A 25 -1.30 5.94 -14.67
CA ASN A 25 -0.15 6.48 -13.95
C ASN A 25 -0.48 6.75 -12.48
N ASP A 26 -1.65 7.30 -12.20
CA ASP A 26 -2.14 7.52 -10.82
C ASP A 26 -2.27 6.20 -10.07
N ALA A 27 -2.88 5.18 -10.68
CA ALA A 27 -3.01 3.87 -10.07
C ALA A 27 -1.65 3.21 -9.79
N VAL A 28 -0.68 3.32 -10.71
CA VAL A 28 0.68 2.79 -10.52
C VAL A 28 1.40 3.51 -9.39
N GLN A 29 1.30 4.84 -9.31
CA GLN A 29 1.89 5.61 -8.22
C GLN A 29 1.30 5.22 -6.86
N GLU A 30 -0.01 5.02 -6.79
CA GLU A 30 -0.69 4.61 -5.56
C GLU A 30 -0.27 3.20 -5.14
N ILE A 31 -0.23 2.25 -6.07
CA ILE A 31 0.25 0.88 -5.77
C ILE A 31 1.69 0.92 -5.24
N TRP A 32 2.55 1.74 -5.83
CA TRP A 32 3.92 1.90 -5.36
C TRP A 32 3.99 2.49 -3.94
N TYR A 33 3.19 3.53 -3.68
CA TYR A 33 3.10 4.15 -2.35
C TYR A 33 2.60 3.15 -1.29
N LEU A 34 1.48 2.48 -1.57
CA LEU A 34 0.89 1.48 -0.69
C LEU A 34 1.84 0.30 -0.45
N SER A 35 2.58 -0.14 -1.47
CA SER A 35 3.59 -1.19 -1.32
C SER A 35 4.70 -0.76 -0.36
N LYS A 36 5.18 0.48 -0.48
CA LYS A 36 6.22 1.00 0.43
C LYS A 36 5.72 1.09 1.86
N GLU A 37 4.49 1.56 2.05
CA GLU A 37 3.88 1.68 3.37
C GLU A 37 3.61 0.30 4.00
N ASN A 38 3.18 -0.68 3.21
CA ASN A 38 3.02 -2.06 3.68
C ASN A 38 4.36 -2.66 4.14
N SER A 39 5.45 -2.45 3.38
CA SER A 39 6.78 -2.89 3.80
C SER A 39 7.20 -2.23 5.12
N ARG A 40 7.00 -0.92 5.28
CA ARG A 40 7.30 -0.20 6.53
C ARG A 40 6.53 -0.80 7.71
N LEU A 41 5.22 -1.04 7.54
CA LEU A 41 4.38 -1.62 8.59
C LEU A 41 4.78 -3.05 8.93
N ARG A 42 5.26 -3.84 7.96
CA ARG A 42 5.78 -5.19 8.21
C ARG A 42 7.05 -5.16 9.05
N GLU A 43 8.00 -4.30 8.71
CA GLU A 43 9.23 -4.11 9.50
C GLU A 43 8.90 -3.68 10.93
N GLU A 44 7.95 -2.75 11.11
CA GLU A 44 7.49 -2.34 12.44
C GLU A 44 6.85 -3.49 13.22
N ASN A 45 6.04 -4.32 12.57
CA ASN A 45 5.41 -5.46 13.21
C ASN A 45 6.45 -6.51 13.63
N GLU A 46 7.44 -6.80 12.78
CA GLU A 46 8.55 -7.70 13.10
C GLU A 46 9.36 -7.21 14.31
N MET A 47 9.65 -5.91 14.37
CA MET A 47 10.34 -5.32 15.53
C MET A 47 9.50 -5.43 16.81
N LEU A 48 8.19 -5.22 16.74
CA LEU A 48 7.29 -5.34 17.89
C LEU A 48 7.20 -6.78 18.39
N TRP A 49 7.10 -7.77 17.49
CA TRP A 49 7.12 -9.18 17.86
C TRP A 49 8.43 -9.57 18.54
N LYS A 50 9.55 -9.13 17.99
CA LYS A 50 10.86 -9.38 18.62
C LYS A 50 10.96 -8.78 20.01
N ALA A 51 10.51 -7.54 20.20
CA ALA A 51 10.49 -6.89 21.51
C ALA A 51 9.56 -7.60 22.49
N TYR A 52 8.43 -8.13 22.01
CA TYR A 52 7.52 -8.94 22.82
C TYR A 52 8.18 -10.24 23.27
N ASP A 53 8.84 -10.97 22.36
CA ASP A 53 9.54 -12.21 22.68
C ASP A 53 10.66 -11.97 23.70
N GLU A 54 11.48 -10.92 23.50
CA GLU A 54 12.54 -10.52 24.43
C GLU A 54 11.98 -10.19 25.83
N LEU A 55 10.84 -9.51 25.91
CA LEU A 55 10.19 -9.20 27.18
C LEU A 55 9.57 -10.44 27.83
N SER A 56 8.97 -11.32 27.05
CA SER A 56 8.39 -12.58 27.53
C SER A 56 9.48 -13.47 28.13
N ASP A 57 10.61 -13.61 27.46
CA ASP A 57 11.77 -14.37 27.95
C ASP A 57 12.32 -13.79 29.27
N GLN A 58 12.34 -12.47 29.42
CA GLN A 58 12.76 -11.84 30.68
C GLN A 58 11.83 -12.13 31.86
N ILE A 59 10.53 -12.33 31.61
CA ILE A 59 9.52 -12.52 32.66
C ILE A 59 9.33 -14.00 32.99
N TYR A 60 9.39 -14.87 31.98
CA TYR A 60 8.98 -16.27 32.09
C TYR A 60 10.08 -17.29 31.73
N GLY A 61 11.22 -16.85 31.20
CA GLY A 61 12.36 -17.67 30.80
C GLY A 61 13.34 -17.99 31.91
#